data_AF-A0A931Z5X8-F1
#
_entry.id   AF-A0A931Z5X8-F1
#
_cell.length_a   1.000
_cell.length_b   1.000
_cell.length_c   1.000
_cell.angle_alpha   90.00
_cell.angle_beta   90.00
_cell.angle_gamma   90.00
#
_symmetry.space_group_name_H-M   'P 1'
#
loop_
_entity.id
_entity.type
_entity.pdbx_description
1 polymer ?
#
loop_
_entity_poly.entity_id
_entity_poly.type
_entity_poly.pdbx_seq_one_letter_code
_entity_poly.pdbx_strand_id
1 'polypeptide(L)'
;MTLNGLVAGDGGWTLPVANLGFRAVVTDNGRISVQAPLLLDQAGRRSDLNFALELVPAGRNLGLDGKLTGEHVELADALALLRVFTPSAAPDAAAQGESVPAAPGLVADSAPAWGRFNGQLLLDVKSVTRGADWTMTGLTGLVTLDPENLAVLKLEATFGEKSRFAAKGGVKFTGGARPYALAGDFSLTEFDAGRFFTALEPAKPATVEGVFGVTGRFTGDGETLARTLELARGSFELTGRQGIFRGLQRTSNKVSMTSKAVELGASVLGSIFGSEKVTKAAEKVAGASYFVDQLAQSLGELNYDQLNVRLVRAESLDVTLEDFSLVAPDIRLLGRGTVTHVADKPLLEQPLNLALTLASRGRLEQLLGKLRLTDGSRDELGYARTTQPVVIGGTLVKPDPTAYFTRLATARLGDLLAPEN
;
A
#
# COMPACT_ATOMS: atom_id res chain seq x y z
N MET A 1 -12.83 -32.61 -16.06
CA MET A 1 -13.35 -32.71 -14.64
C MET A 1 -13.76 -31.33 -14.12
N THR A 2 -15.05 -31.12 -13.75
CA THR A 2 -15.54 -29.85 -13.15
C THR A 2 -15.57 -29.97 -11.61
N LEU A 3 -14.60 -29.23 -11.03
CA LEU A 3 -14.60 -29.26 -9.55
C LEU A 3 -15.44 -28.12 -8.99
N ASN A 4 -16.67 -28.55 -8.32
CA ASN A 4 -17.58 -27.55 -7.73
C ASN A 4 -17.49 -27.59 -6.19
N GLY A 5 -17.31 -26.32 -5.63
CA GLY A 5 -17.51 -26.23 -4.16
C GLY A 5 -16.22 -26.49 -3.39
N LEU A 6 -14.98 -26.22 -4.03
CA LEU A 6 -13.73 -26.49 -3.26
C LEU A 6 -13.52 -25.41 -2.20
N VAL A 7 -13.42 -25.88 -0.93
CA VAL A 7 -13.23 -24.97 0.21
C VAL A 7 -11.78 -25.09 0.70
N ALA A 8 -11.01 -23.91 0.68
CA ALA A 8 -9.65 -23.88 1.24
C ALA A 8 -9.63 -24.39 2.69
N GLY A 9 -8.82 -25.41 3.01
CA GLY A 9 -8.61 -26.17 4.27
C GLY A 9 -8.37 -25.24 5.46
N ASP A 10 -8.20 -23.87 5.23
CA ASP A 10 -7.90 -23.01 6.41
C ASP A 10 -8.88 -21.83 6.46
N GLY A 11 -10.22 -22.01 6.05
CA GLY A 11 -11.01 -20.79 6.35
C GLY A 11 -12.22 -20.69 5.43
N GLY A 12 -13.15 -21.70 5.36
CA GLY A 12 -14.58 -21.59 4.99
C GLY A 12 -14.80 -20.77 3.72
N TRP A 13 -13.75 -20.43 2.82
CA TRP A 13 -13.97 -19.63 1.60
C TRP A 13 -14.14 -20.58 0.40
N THR A 14 -15.21 -20.33 -0.34
CA THR A 14 -15.54 -21.18 -1.50
C THR A 14 -14.64 -20.81 -2.69
N LEU A 15 -13.76 -21.74 -3.18
CA LEU A 15 -12.90 -21.58 -4.36
C LEU A 15 -13.76 -21.48 -5.63
N PRO A 16 -13.30 -20.63 -6.65
CA PRO A 16 -14.04 -20.54 -7.92
C PRO A 16 -14.28 -21.91 -8.55
N VAL A 17 -15.56 -21.97 -9.23
CA VAL A 17 -15.75 -23.21 -10.01
C VAL A 17 -14.62 -23.34 -11.06
N ALA A 18 -13.93 -24.47 -10.94
CA ALA A 18 -12.76 -24.67 -11.82
C ALA A 18 -13.04 -25.81 -12.80
N ASN A 19 -13.00 -25.39 -14.09
CA ASN A 19 -12.98 -26.48 -15.10
C ASN A 19 -11.54 -26.83 -15.50
N LEU A 20 -11.31 -28.07 -15.15
CA LEU A 20 -9.91 -28.49 -15.36
C LEU A 20 -9.86 -29.56 -16.44
N GLY A 21 -9.22 -29.22 -17.51
CA GLY A 21 -8.83 -30.27 -18.48
C GLY A 21 -7.34 -30.62 -18.38
N PHE A 22 -7.15 -31.96 -18.22
CA PHE A 22 -5.73 -32.33 -18.03
C PHE A 22 -5.39 -33.50 -18.95
N ARG A 23 -4.34 -33.24 -19.77
CA ARG A 23 -3.80 -34.36 -20.57
C ARG A 23 -2.32 -34.59 -20.23
N ALA A 24 -2.11 -35.88 -19.88
CA ALA A 24 -0.70 -36.22 -19.57
C ALA A 24 -0.28 -37.46 -20.37
N VAL A 25 0.83 -37.27 -21.05
CA VAL A 25 1.35 -38.43 -21.81
C VAL A 25 2.71 -38.85 -21.24
N VAL A 26 2.73 -40.17 -21.01
CA VAL A 26 4.01 -40.68 -20.49
C VAL A 26 4.67 -41.55 -21.58
N THR A 27 5.90 -41.15 -21.91
CA THR A 27 6.60 -41.97 -22.93
C THR A 27 7.36 -43.13 -22.28
N ASP A 28 7.82 -44.10 -23.12
CA ASP A 28 8.51 -45.33 -22.66
C ASP A 28 9.82 -44.99 -21.92
N ASN A 29 10.31 -43.81 -22.14
CA ASN A 29 11.56 -43.42 -21.44
C ASN A 29 11.27 -42.64 -20.15
N GLY A 30 9.93 -42.62 -19.76
CA GLY A 30 9.59 -42.06 -18.44
C GLY A 30 9.36 -40.54 -18.52
N ARG A 31 9.51 -39.91 -19.72
CA ARG A 31 9.18 -38.49 -19.92
C ARG A 31 7.66 -38.26 -19.86
N ILE A 32 7.39 -37.11 -19.10
CA ILE A 32 5.96 -36.83 -18.90
C ILE A 32 5.65 -35.47 -19.54
N SER A 33 4.69 -35.51 -20.48
CA SER A 33 4.18 -34.24 -21.04
C SER A 33 2.77 -33.95 -20.52
N VAL A 34 2.72 -32.66 -19.97
CA VAL A 34 1.44 -32.32 -19.33
C VAL A 34 0.89 -31.06 -20.01
N GLN A 35 -0.41 -31.15 -20.42
CA GLN A 35 -1.19 -29.97 -20.84
C GLN A 35 -2.46 -29.84 -19.98
N ALA A 36 -2.50 -28.61 -19.44
CA ALA A 36 -3.61 -28.50 -18.46
C ALA A 36 -4.25 -27.12 -18.60
N PRO A 37 -5.29 -27.00 -19.42
CA PRO A 37 -6.03 -25.72 -19.44
C PRO A 37 -6.95 -25.58 -18.21
N LEU A 38 -6.87 -24.38 -17.66
CA LEU A 38 -7.67 -24.16 -16.43
C LEU A 38 -8.58 -22.95 -16.66
N LEU A 39 -9.84 -23.27 -16.48
CA LEU A 39 -10.80 -22.16 -16.53
C LEU A 39 -11.48 -21.97 -15.16
N LEU A 40 -11.31 -20.77 -14.71
CA LEU A 40 -11.90 -20.48 -13.40
C LEU A 40 -13.06 -19.49 -13.58
N ASP A 41 -14.21 -20.04 -13.00
CA ASP A 41 -15.39 -19.16 -13.07
C ASP A 41 -15.92 -18.86 -11.66
N GLN A 42 -16.04 -17.52 -11.37
CA GLN A 42 -16.61 -17.11 -10.07
C GLN A 42 -17.45 -15.85 -10.26
N ALA A 43 -18.81 -16.07 -9.97
CA ALA A 43 -19.75 -14.93 -9.93
C ALA A 43 -19.69 -14.13 -11.25
N GLY A 44 -19.56 -14.87 -12.49
CA GLY A 44 -19.62 -14.15 -13.79
C GLY A 44 -18.23 -13.70 -14.25
N ARG A 45 -17.21 -13.91 -13.40
CA ARG A 45 -15.81 -13.60 -13.78
C ARG A 45 -15.10 -14.87 -14.25
N ARG A 46 -14.35 -14.68 -15.41
CA ARG A 46 -13.72 -15.90 -15.98
C ARG A 46 -12.21 -15.68 -16.11
N SER A 47 -11.48 -16.62 -15.54
CA SER A 47 -10.01 -16.65 -15.71
C SER A 47 -9.59 -17.91 -16.47
N ASP A 48 -8.53 -17.60 -17.34
CA ASP A 48 -8.06 -18.77 -18.11
C ASP A 48 -6.53 -18.91 -17.96
N LEU A 49 -6.22 -20.09 -17.71
CA LEU A 49 -4.78 -20.39 -17.56
C LEU A 49 -4.47 -21.71 -18.27
N ASN A 50 -3.29 -21.63 -18.90
CA ASN A 50 -2.84 -22.88 -19.54
C ASN A 50 -1.44 -23.27 -19.06
N PHE A 51 -1.40 -24.57 -18.69
CA PHE A 51 -0.08 -25.08 -18.24
C PHE A 51 0.43 -26.10 -19.28
N ALA A 52 1.61 -25.81 -19.75
CA ALA A 52 2.32 -26.81 -20.57
C ALA A 52 3.66 -27.17 -19.93
N LEU A 53 3.72 -28.50 -19.59
CA LEU A 53 4.90 -28.89 -18.79
C LEU A 53 5.52 -30.14 -19.41
N GLU A 54 6.82 -30.09 -19.40
CA GLU A 54 7.58 -31.32 -19.71
C GLU A 54 8.45 -31.73 -18.51
N LEU A 55 8.23 -33.00 -18.15
CA LEU A 55 8.97 -33.48 -16.97
C LEU A 55 9.85 -34.67 -17.39
N VAL A 56 11.16 -34.54 -16.97
CA VAL A 56 12.08 -35.63 -17.31
C VAL A 56 12.73 -36.15 -16.02
N PRO A 57 12.51 -37.47 -15.86
CA PRO A 57 13.17 -38.02 -14.66
C PRO A 57 14.68 -37.80 -14.69
N ALA A 58 15.17 -37.30 -13.64
CA ALA A 58 16.64 -37.07 -13.51
C ALA A 58 17.10 -37.52 -12.12
N GLY A 59 17.32 -38.85 -11.93
CA GLY A 59 17.66 -39.39 -10.59
C GLY A 59 16.48 -39.27 -9.62
N ARG A 60 16.76 -38.58 -8.37
CA ARG A 60 15.70 -38.39 -7.35
C ARG A 60 14.92 -37.10 -7.60
N ASN A 61 15.34 -36.40 -8.74
CA ASN A 61 14.65 -35.14 -9.09
C ASN A 61 13.96 -35.27 -10.46
N LEU A 62 13.19 -34.17 -10.70
CA LEU A 62 12.49 -34.13 -12.00
C LEU A 62 12.91 -32.87 -12.75
N GLY A 63 13.52 -33.17 -13.96
CA GLY A 63 13.69 -31.98 -14.82
C GLY A 63 12.36 -31.39 -15.27
N LEU A 64 12.33 -30.03 -15.20
CA LEU A 64 11.05 -29.37 -15.51
C LEU A 64 11.30 -28.29 -16.55
N ASP A 65 10.59 -28.40 -17.66
CA ASP A 65 10.45 -27.29 -18.64
C ASP A 65 8.96 -27.01 -18.90
N GLY A 66 8.68 -25.72 -18.61
CA GLY A 66 7.22 -25.50 -18.71
C GLY A 66 6.91 -24.07 -19.13
N LYS A 67 5.63 -23.97 -19.54
CA LYS A 67 5.10 -22.65 -19.88
C LYS A 67 3.71 -22.45 -19.27
N LEU A 68 3.61 -21.20 -18.73
CA LEU A 68 2.29 -20.81 -18.20
C LEU A 68 1.78 -19.62 -19.00
N THR A 69 0.57 -19.90 -19.68
CA THR A 69 0.00 -18.80 -20.48
C THR A 69 -1.45 -18.54 -20.06
N GLY A 70 -1.86 -17.32 -20.44
CA GLY A 70 -3.26 -16.94 -20.10
C GLY A 70 -3.68 -15.71 -20.90
N GLU A 71 -4.97 -15.79 -21.29
CA GLU A 71 -5.50 -14.59 -21.98
C GLU A 71 -6.03 -13.56 -20.98
N HIS A 72 -6.77 -13.97 -20.12
CA HIS A 72 -7.33 -13.08 -19.09
C HIS A 72 -7.36 -13.81 -17.74
N VAL A 73 -6.67 -13.08 -16.80
CA VAL A 73 -6.59 -13.74 -15.49
C VAL A 73 -6.95 -12.70 -14.42
N GLU A 74 -7.91 -13.13 -13.60
CA GLU A 74 -8.18 -12.27 -12.42
C GLU A 74 -7.19 -12.57 -11.27
N LEU A 75 -6.58 -11.48 -10.75
CA LEU A 75 -5.50 -11.64 -9.74
C LEU A 75 -5.99 -12.46 -8.55
N ALA A 76 -7.18 -12.25 -8.08
CA ALA A 76 -7.68 -13.01 -6.92
C ALA A 76 -7.71 -14.52 -7.23
N ASP A 77 -8.18 -14.84 -8.43
CA ASP A 77 -8.22 -16.28 -8.79
C ASP A 77 -6.80 -16.87 -8.84
N ALA A 78 -5.89 -16.15 -9.47
CA ALA A 78 -4.49 -16.64 -9.50
C ALA A 78 -3.95 -16.86 -8.09
N LEU A 79 -4.17 -15.87 -7.19
CA LEU A 79 -3.68 -16.02 -5.81
C LEU A 79 -4.38 -17.19 -5.10
N ALA A 80 -5.59 -17.36 -5.39
CA ALA A 80 -6.31 -18.50 -4.76
C ALA A 80 -5.71 -19.84 -5.24
N LEU A 81 -5.35 -19.90 -6.53
CA LEU A 81 -4.77 -21.15 -7.04
C LEU A 81 -3.41 -21.42 -6.39
N LEU A 82 -2.67 -20.36 -6.16
CA LEU A 82 -1.35 -20.56 -5.52
C LEU A 82 -1.49 -21.16 -4.12
N ARG A 83 -2.56 -20.97 -3.54
CA ARG A 83 -2.71 -21.51 -2.17
C ARG A 83 -2.87 -23.04 -2.19
N VAL A 84 -3.33 -23.56 -3.29
CA VAL A 84 -3.47 -25.03 -3.40
C VAL A 84 -2.09 -25.70 -3.43
N PHE A 85 -1.15 -24.92 -3.85
CA PHE A 85 0.17 -25.57 -4.07
C PHE A 85 1.12 -25.22 -2.93
N THR A 86 0.61 -24.61 -1.83
CA THR A 86 1.44 -24.37 -0.63
C THR A 86 1.14 -25.47 0.40
N PRO A 87 2.24 -26.21 0.79
CA PRO A 87 2.02 -27.34 1.70
C PRO A 87 1.13 -26.94 2.90
N SER A 88 -0.16 -27.49 2.98
CA SER A 88 -0.94 -27.47 4.23
C SER A 88 -0.25 -28.27 5.34
N ALA A 89 0.45 -27.53 6.29
CA ALA A 89 0.87 -28.23 7.54
C ALA A 89 0.13 -29.55 7.71
N ALA A 90 0.57 -30.64 7.14
CA ALA A 90 0.12 -32.03 7.40
C ALA A 90 -0.77 -32.09 8.65
N PRO A 91 -2.08 -32.52 8.66
CA PRO A 91 -2.70 -32.99 9.91
C PRO A 91 -2.09 -34.32 10.38
N ASP A 92 -1.10 -34.28 11.34
CA ASP A 92 -0.70 -35.40 12.22
C ASP A 92 -1.82 -36.43 12.36
N ALA A 93 -1.84 -37.54 11.57
CA ALA A 93 -2.16 -38.94 11.94
C ALA A 93 -2.90 -39.01 13.28
N ALA A 94 -4.26 -38.85 13.25
CA ALA A 94 -5.28 -39.53 14.07
C ALA A 94 -4.63 -40.37 15.19
N ALA A 95 -4.24 -39.70 16.32
CA ALA A 95 -4.36 -40.41 17.62
C ALA A 95 -5.53 -39.81 18.41
N GLN A 96 -6.73 -40.47 18.27
CA GLN A 96 -7.79 -40.75 19.26
C GLN A 96 -7.32 -40.46 20.69
N GLY A 97 -7.68 -39.21 21.17
CA GLY A 97 -8.27 -39.03 22.53
C GLY A 97 -8.22 -37.56 22.94
N GLU A 98 -9.41 -36.87 22.76
CA GLU A 98 -10.19 -35.84 23.47
C GLU A 98 -9.27 -34.88 24.24
N SER A 99 -8.86 -33.80 23.49
CA SER A 99 -8.69 -32.48 24.12
C SER A 99 -8.64 -31.40 23.04
N VAL A 100 -9.70 -30.66 22.93
CA VAL A 100 -9.98 -29.32 22.40
C VAL A 100 -8.78 -28.83 21.57
N PRO A 101 -8.83 -28.82 20.15
CA PRO A 101 -7.62 -28.42 19.40
C PRO A 101 -7.26 -26.95 19.65
N ALA A 102 -6.25 -26.63 20.55
CA ALA A 102 -5.31 -25.49 20.46
C ALA A 102 -4.89 -25.24 19.00
N ALA A 103 -5.38 -24.15 18.41
CA ALA A 103 -4.86 -23.47 17.20
C ALA A 103 -3.53 -24.10 16.74
N PRO A 104 -3.47 -24.91 15.58
CA PRO A 104 -2.19 -25.48 15.11
C PRO A 104 -1.04 -24.48 15.26
N GLY A 105 -0.09 -24.60 16.24
CA GLY A 105 1.24 -23.97 16.37
C GLY A 105 2.00 -23.96 15.03
N LEU A 106 2.34 -22.68 14.55
CA LEU A 106 3.16 -22.43 13.34
C LEU A 106 4.39 -23.35 13.31
N VAL A 107 4.44 -24.37 12.33
CA VAL A 107 5.56 -25.34 12.20
C VAL A 107 6.34 -24.99 10.92
N ALA A 108 7.74 -24.91 11.16
CA ALA A 108 8.62 -24.61 10.00
C ALA A 108 8.59 -25.74 8.97
N ASP A 109 8.65 -25.31 7.69
CA ASP A 109 8.67 -26.33 6.62
C ASP A 109 9.99 -27.10 6.61
N SER A 110 9.86 -28.40 6.40
CA SER A 110 11.09 -29.26 6.39
C SER A 110 11.62 -29.42 4.96
N ALA A 111 10.74 -29.04 3.97
CA ALA A 111 11.20 -29.06 2.56
C ALA A 111 10.38 -28.04 1.76
N PRO A 112 11.06 -27.46 0.74
CA PRO A 112 10.28 -26.52 -0.08
C PRO A 112 9.31 -27.24 -1.02
N ALA A 113 8.28 -26.49 -1.46
CA ALA A 113 7.23 -27.10 -2.31
C ALA A 113 7.81 -27.51 -3.68
N TRP A 114 9.00 -26.85 -4.04
CA TRP A 114 9.52 -27.15 -5.39
C TRP A 114 10.74 -28.07 -5.29
N GLY A 115 11.03 -28.71 -4.18
CA GLY A 115 12.30 -29.40 -3.83
C GLY A 115 12.59 -30.54 -4.81
N ARG A 116 11.59 -30.95 -5.61
CA ARG A 116 11.83 -32.13 -6.47
C ARG A 116 12.04 -31.69 -7.93
N PHE A 117 12.03 -30.39 -8.07
CA PHE A 117 12.06 -29.96 -9.48
C PHE A 117 13.37 -29.22 -9.76
N ASN A 118 13.76 -29.42 -10.97
CA ASN A 118 14.92 -28.66 -11.50
C ASN A 118 14.63 -28.23 -12.95
N GLY A 119 14.62 -26.84 -13.07
CA GLY A 119 14.33 -26.42 -14.47
C GLY A 119 13.80 -24.99 -14.50
N GLN A 120 12.96 -24.75 -15.60
CA GLN A 120 12.48 -23.36 -15.78
C GLN A 120 11.02 -23.36 -16.22
N LEU A 121 10.46 -22.20 -15.95
CA LEU A 121 9.05 -21.99 -16.34
C LEU A 121 8.90 -20.59 -16.96
N LEU A 122 8.37 -20.66 -18.20
CA LEU A 122 8.08 -19.36 -18.84
C LEU A 122 6.66 -18.90 -18.52
N LEU A 123 6.60 -17.57 -18.26
CA LEU A 123 5.28 -16.99 -17.93
C LEU A 123 4.90 -15.99 -19.02
N ASP A 124 3.68 -16.25 -19.53
CA ASP A 124 3.15 -15.30 -20.53
C ASP A 124 1.63 -15.17 -20.37
N VAL A 125 1.28 -14.08 -19.73
CA VAL A 125 -0.14 -13.82 -19.47
C VAL A 125 -0.48 -12.45 -20.08
N LYS A 126 -1.49 -12.48 -20.89
CA LYS A 126 -1.80 -11.27 -21.66
C LYS A 126 -2.43 -10.19 -20.78
N SER A 127 -3.29 -10.65 -19.85
CA SER A 127 -3.94 -9.59 -19.04
C SER A 127 -4.29 -10.16 -17.66
N VAL A 128 -3.93 -9.32 -16.67
CA VAL A 128 -4.31 -9.62 -15.27
C VAL A 128 -5.13 -8.44 -14.75
N THR A 129 -6.31 -8.80 -14.20
CA THR A 129 -7.18 -7.70 -13.75
C THR A 129 -7.53 -7.88 -12.27
N ARG A 130 -7.78 -6.77 -11.64
CA ARG A 130 -8.29 -6.74 -10.25
C ARG A 130 -9.36 -5.66 -10.15
N GLY A 131 -10.59 -6.10 -9.72
CA GLY A 131 -11.65 -5.08 -9.59
C GLY A 131 -11.96 -4.41 -10.94
N ALA A 132 -12.62 -3.18 -10.93
CA ALA A 132 -13.15 -2.59 -12.19
C ALA A 132 -12.07 -1.73 -12.87
N ASP A 133 -10.92 -1.47 -12.18
CA ASP A 133 -10.13 -0.41 -12.86
C ASP A 133 -8.64 -0.72 -12.78
N TRP A 134 -8.36 -1.97 -12.28
CA TRP A 134 -6.91 -2.30 -12.20
C TRP A 134 -6.60 -3.40 -13.22
N THR A 135 -5.68 -2.95 -14.23
CA THR A 135 -5.33 -3.98 -15.23
C THR A 135 -3.82 -3.94 -15.49
N MET A 136 -3.32 -5.18 -15.56
CA MET A 136 -1.92 -5.37 -15.97
C MET A 136 -1.88 -6.19 -17.27
N THR A 137 -1.06 -5.64 -18.15
CA THR A 137 -1.02 -6.38 -19.44
C THR A 137 0.41 -6.80 -19.76
N GLY A 138 0.42 -7.87 -20.55
CA GLY A 138 1.72 -8.35 -21.06
C GLY A 138 2.63 -8.87 -19.95
N LEU A 139 2.10 -9.58 -18.99
CA LEU A 139 2.95 -10.15 -17.93
C LEU A 139 3.81 -11.30 -18.49
N THR A 140 5.12 -11.06 -18.51
CA THR A 140 6.06 -12.09 -18.99
C THR A 140 7.19 -12.27 -17.95
N GLY A 141 7.67 -13.51 -17.97
CA GLY A 141 8.73 -13.75 -16.97
C GLY A 141 9.35 -15.13 -17.17
N LEU A 142 10.53 -15.23 -16.54
CA LEU A 142 11.20 -16.55 -16.50
C LEU A 142 11.52 -16.92 -15.04
N VAL A 143 10.95 -18.11 -14.77
CA VAL A 143 11.19 -18.64 -13.40
C VAL A 143 12.12 -19.86 -13.50
N THR A 144 13.15 -19.78 -12.62
CA THR A 144 14.01 -20.98 -12.55
C THR A 144 13.95 -21.59 -11.14
N LEU A 145 14.07 -22.88 -11.22
CA LEU A 145 13.98 -23.50 -9.89
C LEU A 145 14.92 -24.70 -9.81
N ASP A 146 15.54 -24.84 -8.67
CA ASP A 146 16.19 -26.09 -8.22
C ASP A 146 15.78 -26.43 -6.79
N PRO A 147 16.24 -27.60 -6.38
CA PRO A 147 15.67 -28.09 -5.11
C PRO A 147 15.86 -27.09 -3.97
N GLU A 148 16.68 -26.15 -4.09
CA GLU A 148 16.88 -25.22 -2.95
C GLU A 148 16.50 -23.79 -3.33
N ASN A 149 16.35 -23.56 -4.65
CA ASN A 149 16.19 -22.14 -5.03
C ASN A 149 15.02 -22.01 -6.03
N LEU A 150 14.31 -20.91 -5.79
CA LEU A 150 13.30 -20.44 -6.76
C LEU A 150 13.60 -18.98 -7.12
N ALA A 151 13.80 -18.79 -8.45
CA ALA A 151 14.22 -17.42 -8.82
C ALA A 151 13.37 -16.93 -9.99
N VAL A 152 13.03 -15.72 -9.79
CA VAL A 152 12.41 -15.00 -10.92
C VAL A 152 13.47 -14.09 -11.55
N LEU A 153 13.97 -14.49 -12.75
CA LEU A 153 15.10 -13.76 -13.37
C LEU A 153 14.63 -12.45 -13.97
N LYS A 154 13.40 -12.55 -14.45
CA LYS A 154 12.86 -11.31 -15.05
C LYS A 154 11.33 -11.38 -15.08
N LEU A 155 10.77 -10.30 -14.57
CA LEU A 155 9.30 -10.18 -14.63
C LEU A 155 8.94 -8.77 -15.13
N GLU A 156 8.13 -8.81 -16.20
CA GLU A 156 7.77 -7.50 -16.77
C GLU A 156 6.26 -7.45 -17.08
N ALA A 157 5.84 -6.24 -16.99
CA ALA A 157 4.41 -6.02 -17.30
C ALA A 157 4.14 -4.53 -17.43
N THR A 158 3.01 -4.31 -18.04
CA THR A 158 2.55 -2.91 -18.11
C THR A 158 1.26 -2.73 -17.30
N PHE A 159 1.39 -1.78 -16.39
CA PHE A 159 0.18 -1.40 -15.62
C PHE A 159 -0.53 -0.22 -16.28
N GLY A 160 -1.78 -0.40 -16.69
CA GLY A 160 -2.49 0.69 -17.40
C GLY A 160 -1.91 0.87 -18.81
N GLU A 161 -1.75 2.12 -19.22
CA GLU A 161 -1.34 2.33 -20.63
C GLU A 161 0.17 2.54 -20.73
N LYS A 162 0.76 3.14 -19.69
CA LYS A 162 2.17 3.53 -19.93
C LYS A 162 3.05 3.09 -18.76
N SER A 163 2.48 2.56 -17.69
CA SER A 163 3.31 2.24 -16.51
C SER A 163 4.00 0.88 -16.71
N ARG A 164 5.33 1.02 -16.69
CA ARG A 164 6.11 -0.21 -16.92
C ARG A 164 6.62 -0.78 -15.59
N PHE A 165 6.41 -2.11 -15.50
CA PHE A 165 6.77 -2.82 -14.25
C PHE A 165 7.87 -3.85 -14.58
N ALA A 166 8.87 -3.87 -13.72
CA ALA A 166 9.91 -4.90 -13.81
C ALA A 166 10.32 -5.36 -12.41
N ALA A 167 10.61 -6.66 -12.41
CA ALA A 167 10.96 -7.19 -11.07
C ALA A 167 11.87 -8.42 -11.24
N LYS A 168 12.72 -8.61 -10.26
CA LYS A 168 13.49 -9.86 -10.10
C LYS A 168 13.62 -10.22 -8.62
N GLY A 169 13.75 -11.54 -8.46
CA GLY A 169 13.83 -11.96 -7.05
C GLY A 169 13.91 -13.49 -6.95
N GLY A 170 14.10 -13.84 -5.63
CA GLY A 170 14.19 -15.30 -5.46
C GLY A 170 13.97 -15.70 -4.00
N VAL A 171 13.65 -16.98 -3.94
CA VAL A 171 13.54 -17.56 -2.58
C VAL A 171 14.51 -18.75 -2.46
N LYS A 172 15.22 -18.64 -1.31
CA LYS A 172 16.15 -19.77 -1.01
C LYS A 172 15.67 -20.58 0.20
N PHE A 173 15.86 -21.91 0.04
CA PHE A 173 15.53 -22.78 1.20
C PHE A 173 16.82 -23.32 1.83
N THR A 174 16.99 -23.06 3.17
CA THR A 174 18.29 -23.43 3.76
C THR A 174 18.06 -24.40 4.92
N GLY A 175 16.77 -24.85 5.21
CA GLY A 175 16.54 -25.73 6.38
C GLY A 175 16.64 -24.97 7.71
N GLY A 176 16.17 -25.65 8.96
CA GLY A 176 16.29 -25.00 10.30
C GLY A 176 14.95 -24.37 10.71
N ALA A 177 15.09 -23.36 11.63
CA ALA A 177 13.90 -22.76 12.27
C ALA A 177 13.24 -21.76 11.33
N ARG A 178 13.97 -21.11 10.38
CA ARG A 178 13.43 -20.21 9.33
C ARG A 178 14.09 -20.55 7.98
N PRO A 179 13.51 -21.51 7.41
CA PRO A 179 14.19 -22.16 6.27
C PRO A 179 14.08 -21.32 4.98
N TYR A 180 13.35 -20.24 4.99
CA TYR A 180 13.14 -19.51 3.72
C TYR A 180 13.81 -18.14 3.82
N ALA A 181 14.46 -17.85 2.73
CA ALA A 181 15.05 -16.50 2.60
C ALA A 181 14.63 -15.90 1.25
N LEU A 182 14.06 -14.68 1.39
CA LEU A 182 13.49 -13.98 0.21
C LEU A 182 14.29 -12.70 -0.06
N ALA A 183 14.53 -12.50 -1.34
CA ALA A 183 15.14 -11.21 -1.72
C ALA A 183 14.73 -10.86 -3.16
N GLY A 184 14.65 -9.49 -3.32
CA GLY A 184 14.25 -9.07 -4.68
C GLY A 184 14.18 -7.56 -4.78
N ASP A 185 14.02 -7.19 -6.06
CA ASP A 185 13.79 -5.75 -6.30
C ASP A 185 12.78 -5.54 -7.42
N PHE A 186 12.23 -4.35 -7.42
CA PHE A 186 11.28 -4.05 -8.51
C PHE A 186 11.35 -2.57 -8.85
N SER A 187 10.88 -2.27 -10.06
CA SER A 187 10.78 -0.85 -10.45
C SER A 187 9.50 -0.62 -11.27
N LEU A 188 9.00 0.56 -11.10
CA LEU A 188 7.84 1.03 -11.87
C LEU A 188 8.16 2.40 -12.45
N THR A 189 8.07 2.46 -13.80
CA THR A 189 8.29 3.76 -14.44
C THR A 189 6.98 4.27 -15.05
N GLU A 190 6.86 5.58 -14.96
CA GLU A 190 5.66 6.25 -15.49
C GLU A 190 4.39 5.76 -14.78
N PHE A 191 4.60 5.54 -13.51
CA PHE A 191 3.45 5.10 -12.69
C PHE A 191 2.46 6.25 -12.47
N ASP A 192 1.18 5.94 -12.89
CA ASP A 192 0.13 6.98 -12.76
C ASP A 192 -0.58 6.82 -11.40
N ALA A 193 -0.13 7.62 -10.42
CA ALA A 193 -0.65 7.49 -9.04
C ALA A 193 -2.13 7.90 -8.97
N GLY A 194 -2.54 8.85 -9.77
CA GLY A 194 -3.96 9.29 -9.77
C GLY A 194 -4.91 8.15 -10.11
N ARG A 195 -4.59 7.44 -11.17
CA ARG A 195 -5.46 6.32 -11.58
C ARG A 195 -5.48 5.22 -10.52
N PHE A 196 -4.25 5.04 -9.99
CA PHE A 196 -4.20 4.01 -8.93
C PHE A 196 -5.09 4.38 -7.75
N PHE A 197 -5.02 5.60 -7.24
CA PHE A 197 -5.81 5.98 -6.04
C PHE A 197 -7.30 6.06 -6.39
N THR A 198 -7.60 6.40 -7.63
CA THR A 198 -9.03 6.46 -8.03
C THR A 198 -9.61 5.04 -8.09
N ALA A 199 -8.71 4.13 -8.46
CA ALA A 199 -9.19 2.74 -8.49
C ALA A 199 -9.44 2.20 -7.08
N LEU A 200 -8.68 2.72 -6.13
CA LEU A 200 -8.87 2.22 -4.75
C LEU A 200 -10.07 2.87 -4.09
N GLU A 201 -10.26 4.14 -4.34
CA GLU A 201 -11.41 4.88 -3.74
C GLU A 201 -12.00 5.80 -4.80
N PRO A 202 -13.01 5.27 -5.59
CA PRO A 202 -13.54 6.04 -6.73
C PRO A 202 -14.40 7.22 -6.27
N ALA A 203 -14.85 7.15 -5.00
CA ALA A 203 -15.80 8.19 -4.54
C ALA A 203 -15.05 9.45 -4.11
N LYS A 204 -13.69 9.43 -4.15
CA LYS A 204 -12.93 10.60 -3.68
C LYS A 204 -11.79 10.89 -4.66
N PRO A 205 -11.55 12.26 -4.67
CA PRO A 205 -10.39 12.56 -5.52
C PRO A 205 -9.10 11.93 -4.97
N ALA A 206 -8.17 11.72 -5.92
CA ALA A 206 -6.89 11.05 -5.52
C ALA A 206 -6.06 11.97 -4.62
N THR A 207 -5.55 11.36 -3.59
CA THR A 207 -4.70 12.15 -2.66
C THR A 207 -3.46 12.69 -3.39
N VAL A 208 -2.98 11.89 -4.28
CA VAL A 208 -1.81 12.35 -5.06
C VAL A 208 -2.06 12.02 -6.54
N GLU A 209 -1.77 13.04 -7.34
CA GLU A 209 -1.84 12.83 -8.80
C GLU A 209 -0.50 13.19 -9.44
N GLY A 210 -0.12 12.37 -10.35
CA GLY A 210 1.16 12.58 -11.08
C GLY A 210 1.74 11.25 -11.55
N VAL A 211 2.78 11.47 -12.33
CA VAL A 211 3.50 10.28 -12.83
C VAL A 211 4.78 10.09 -12.00
N PHE A 212 4.90 8.80 -11.61
CA PHE A 212 5.99 8.57 -10.64
C PHE A 212 6.89 7.45 -11.14
N GLY A 213 8.17 7.64 -10.72
CA GLY A 213 9.09 6.47 -10.67
C GLY A 213 9.12 5.81 -9.28
N VAL A 214 9.09 4.44 -9.37
CA VAL A 214 9.08 3.73 -8.08
C VAL A 214 10.15 2.63 -8.15
N THR A 215 10.95 2.64 -7.09
CA THR A 215 11.90 1.50 -6.96
C THR A 215 11.83 0.93 -5.55
N GLY A 216 12.11 -0.39 -5.56
CA GLY A 216 12.00 -1.01 -4.22
C GLY A 216 12.90 -2.25 -4.13
N ARG A 217 13.30 -2.45 -2.88
CA ARG A 217 14.00 -3.70 -2.52
C ARG A 217 13.35 -4.36 -1.30
N PHE A 218 13.39 -5.71 -1.37
CA PHE A 218 12.74 -6.34 -0.21
C PHE A 218 13.49 -7.64 0.13
N THR A 219 13.41 -7.94 1.37
CA THR A 219 13.95 -9.20 1.88
C THR A 219 13.01 -9.79 2.94
N GLY A 220 13.22 -11.08 3.09
CA GLY A 220 12.37 -11.71 4.11
C GLY A 220 12.91 -13.09 4.48
N ASP A 221 12.53 -13.43 5.74
CA ASP A 221 12.82 -14.82 6.17
C ASP A 221 11.66 -15.32 7.05
N GLY A 222 11.45 -16.66 6.85
CA GLY A 222 10.27 -17.13 7.64
C GLY A 222 10.27 -18.66 7.73
N GLU A 223 9.36 -19.11 8.64
CA GLU A 223 9.24 -20.57 8.93
C GLU A 223 8.52 -21.27 7.77
N THR A 224 7.65 -20.50 7.11
CA THR A 224 6.95 -21.00 5.90
C THR A 224 7.07 -19.95 4.77
N LEU A 225 6.79 -20.46 3.57
CA LEU A 225 6.86 -19.50 2.46
C LEU A 225 5.85 -18.37 2.67
N ALA A 226 4.68 -18.69 3.06
CA ALA A 226 3.66 -17.65 3.30
C ALA A 226 4.14 -16.65 4.36
N ARG A 227 4.72 -17.19 5.44
CA ARG A 227 5.19 -16.25 6.49
C ARG A 227 6.37 -15.42 6.00
N THR A 228 7.17 -16.05 5.19
CA THR A 228 8.30 -15.28 4.64
C THR A 228 7.77 -14.08 3.84
N LEU A 229 6.77 -14.25 3.05
CA LEU A 229 6.20 -13.13 2.26
C LEU A 229 5.51 -12.12 3.18
N GLU A 230 4.83 -12.61 4.15
CA GLU A 230 4.15 -11.70 5.10
C GLU A 230 5.15 -10.86 5.90
N LEU A 231 6.31 -11.46 6.16
CA LEU A 231 7.27 -10.74 7.03
C LEU A 231 8.30 -10.01 6.16
N ALA A 232 8.01 -9.93 4.93
CA ALA A 232 9.00 -9.27 4.05
C ALA A 232 9.18 -7.80 4.46
N ARG A 233 10.40 -7.41 4.36
CA ARG A 233 10.79 -6.03 4.69
C ARG A 233 11.59 -5.44 3.52
N GLY A 234 11.60 -3.96 3.63
CA GLY A 234 12.37 -3.40 2.51
C GLY A 234 12.20 -1.88 2.44
N SER A 235 12.85 -1.41 1.37
CA SER A 235 12.79 0.05 1.16
C SER A 235 12.15 0.38 -0.20
N PHE A 236 11.50 1.52 -0.12
CA PHE A 236 10.76 1.95 -1.32
C PHE A 236 11.01 3.46 -1.53
N GLU A 237 11.24 3.73 -2.80
CA GLU A 237 11.42 5.16 -3.11
C GLU A 237 10.46 5.57 -4.23
N LEU A 238 9.89 6.73 -3.96
CA LEU A 238 8.93 7.29 -4.93
C LEU A 238 9.36 8.70 -5.29
N THR A 239 9.39 8.89 -6.67
CA THR A 239 9.76 10.26 -7.10
C THR A 239 8.83 10.68 -8.25
N GLY A 240 8.43 11.89 -8.09
CA GLY A 240 7.50 12.40 -9.13
C GLY A 240 7.70 13.89 -9.35
N ARG A 241 7.21 14.24 -10.63
CA ARG A 241 7.30 15.69 -10.93
C ARG A 241 5.95 16.17 -11.49
N GLN A 242 5.73 17.36 -11.18
CA GLN A 242 4.53 18.05 -11.70
C GLN A 242 3.25 17.25 -11.40
N GLY A 243 2.65 17.54 -10.29
CA GLY A 243 1.42 16.81 -9.91
C GLY A 243 0.62 17.62 -8.87
N ILE A 244 -0.44 16.88 -8.42
CA ILE A 244 -1.31 17.54 -7.42
C ILE A 244 -1.29 16.72 -6.12
N PHE A 245 -1.08 17.43 -5.06
CA PHE A 245 -1.10 16.77 -3.75
C PHE A 245 -2.30 17.29 -2.94
N ARG A 246 -3.13 16.27 -2.47
CA ARG A 246 -4.32 16.67 -1.67
C ARG A 246 -4.29 16.02 -0.29
N GLY A 247 -3.09 15.79 0.21
CA GLY A 247 -2.97 15.09 1.53
C GLY A 247 -3.36 16.00 2.68
N LEU A 248 -3.53 17.30 2.35
CA LEU A 248 -3.86 18.22 3.47
C LEU A 248 -5.30 18.72 3.32
N GLN A 249 -6.01 18.04 2.40
CA GLN A 249 -7.41 18.47 2.23
C GLN A 249 -8.26 18.07 3.44
N ARG A 250 -9.09 18.98 3.95
CA ARG A 250 -9.94 18.68 5.14
C ARG A 250 -10.99 17.63 4.78
N THR A 251 -11.09 16.62 5.67
CA THR A 251 -12.02 15.48 5.45
C THR A 251 -13.44 15.90 5.86
N SER A 252 -13.62 17.04 6.58
CA SER A 252 -14.99 17.47 6.95
C SER A 252 -15.04 19.00 6.96
N ASN A 253 -15.92 19.60 6.10
CA ASN A 253 -16.30 21.04 6.13
C ASN A 253 -16.73 21.49 7.53
N LYS A 254 -16.54 20.63 8.69
CA LYS A 254 -17.28 20.99 9.92
C LYS A 254 -16.31 21.50 10.98
N VAL A 255 -15.07 21.84 10.67
CA VAL A 255 -14.44 22.48 11.85
C VAL A 255 -14.77 23.98 11.83
N SER A 256 -16.14 24.28 11.77
CA SER A 256 -16.47 25.72 11.81
C SER A 256 -16.24 26.30 13.21
N MET A 257 -15.09 26.83 13.49
CA MET A 257 -14.79 27.73 14.65
C MET A 257 -16.06 28.43 15.14
N THR A 258 -17.21 28.49 14.28
CA THR A 258 -18.49 29.10 14.70
C THR A 258 -19.24 28.21 15.70
N SER A 259 -19.01 26.86 15.63
CA SER A 259 -19.70 25.92 16.55
C SER A 259 -18.97 25.84 17.89
N LYS A 260 -17.63 26.06 17.90
CA LYS A 260 -16.87 26.01 19.19
C LYS A 260 -16.84 27.39 19.86
N ALA A 261 -16.97 28.51 19.11
CA ALA A 261 -17.08 29.89 19.63
C ALA A 261 -18.48 30.14 20.20
N VAL A 262 -19.58 29.49 19.67
CA VAL A 262 -20.95 29.56 20.24
C VAL A 262 -21.02 28.74 21.53
N GLU A 263 -20.18 27.68 21.65
CA GLU A 263 -20.13 26.89 22.90
C GLU A 263 -19.29 27.60 23.97
N LEU A 264 -18.35 28.45 23.57
CA LEU A 264 -17.51 29.16 24.57
C LEU A 264 -17.99 30.60 24.72
N GLY A 265 -18.79 31.20 23.80
CA GLY A 265 -19.30 32.59 23.79
C GLY A 265 -20.70 32.65 24.41
N ALA A 266 -21.44 31.49 24.68
CA ALA A 266 -22.78 31.54 25.31
C ALA A 266 -22.67 31.27 26.81
N SER A 267 -21.46 30.97 27.40
CA SER A 267 -21.58 30.67 28.86
C SER A 267 -20.62 31.58 29.64
N VAL A 268 -19.78 32.46 29.04
CA VAL A 268 -18.89 33.20 29.97
C VAL A 268 -18.76 34.64 29.48
N LEU A 269 -19.31 35.08 28.29
CA LEU A 269 -18.99 36.44 27.83
C LEU A 269 -20.28 37.27 27.74
N GLY A 270 -21.49 36.69 27.87
CA GLY A 270 -22.79 37.41 27.83
C GLY A 270 -23.18 37.94 29.21
N SER A 271 -22.41 37.56 30.30
CA SER A 271 -22.87 38.02 31.64
C SER A 271 -21.81 38.94 32.25
N ILE A 272 -20.60 39.26 31.54
CA ILE A 272 -19.52 40.00 32.25
C ILE A 272 -19.05 41.14 31.34
N PHE A 273 -19.44 41.37 30.05
CA PHE A 273 -18.63 42.36 29.30
C PHE A 273 -19.54 43.09 28.31
N GLY A 274 -20.76 43.69 28.72
CA GLY A 274 -21.49 44.68 27.90
C GLY A 274 -21.42 44.37 26.40
N SER A 275 -22.53 44.41 25.52
CA SER A 275 -22.96 44.08 24.15
C SER A 275 -21.97 44.63 23.11
N GLU A 276 -21.11 45.61 23.43
CA GLU A 276 -20.17 46.20 22.44
C GLU A 276 -18.84 45.42 22.44
N LYS A 277 -18.34 44.92 23.51
CA LYS A 277 -17.09 44.11 23.61
C LYS A 277 -17.34 42.66 23.18
N VAL A 278 -18.60 42.23 23.19
CA VAL A 278 -19.01 40.91 22.66
C VAL A 278 -19.07 40.96 21.13
N THR A 279 -19.48 42.10 20.59
CA THR A 279 -19.55 42.24 19.12
C THR A 279 -18.15 42.38 18.51
N LYS A 280 -17.25 43.04 19.22
CA LYS A 280 -15.85 43.18 18.74
C LYS A 280 -15.08 41.87 18.89
N ALA A 281 -15.35 41.18 19.99
CA ALA A 281 -14.76 39.84 20.18
C ALA A 281 -15.35 38.84 19.18
N ALA A 282 -16.58 39.00 18.86
CA ALA A 282 -17.23 38.12 17.85
C ALA A 282 -16.70 38.45 16.44
N GLU A 283 -16.43 39.71 16.11
CA GLU A 283 -15.86 40.12 14.81
C GLU A 283 -14.41 39.65 14.67
N LYS A 284 -13.64 39.66 15.76
CA LYS A 284 -12.24 39.18 15.76
C LYS A 284 -12.17 37.66 15.60
N VAL A 285 -13.14 37.00 16.22
CA VAL A 285 -13.21 35.52 16.10
C VAL A 285 -13.67 35.15 14.68
N ALA A 286 -14.55 35.95 14.12
CA ALA A 286 -15.03 35.69 12.75
C ALA A 286 -13.92 35.95 11.72
N GLY A 287 -13.07 37.00 11.91
CA GLY A 287 -11.93 37.31 11.03
C GLY A 287 -10.86 36.21 11.05
N ALA A 288 -10.54 35.65 12.19
CA ALA A 288 -9.55 34.56 12.33
C ALA A 288 -10.08 33.24 11.73
N SER A 289 -11.32 33.04 11.88
CA SER A 289 -11.91 31.82 11.26
C SER A 289 -11.86 31.92 9.73
N TYR A 290 -12.03 33.14 9.24
CA TYR A 290 -11.93 33.36 7.77
C TYR A 290 -10.53 33.00 7.25
N PHE A 291 -9.43 33.36 7.96
CA PHE A 291 -8.06 33.12 7.47
C PHE A 291 -7.69 31.64 7.62
N VAL A 292 -8.24 30.98 8.66
CA VAL A 292 -7.98 29.53 8.79
C VAL A 292 -8.67 28.79 7.66
N ASP A 293 -9.86 29.26 7.30
CA ASP A 293 -10.57 28.59 6.18
C ASP A 293 -9.85 28.83 4.86
N GLN A 294 -9.42 30.10 4.68
CA GLN A 294 -8.70 30.37 3.43
C GLN A 294 -7.39 29.56 3.35
N LEU A 295 -6.72 29.50 4.52
CA LEU A 295 -5.51 28.65 4.53
C LEU A 295 -5.83 27.20 4.20
N ALA A 296 -6.88 26.67 4.83
CA ALA A 296 -7.26 25.26 4.57
C ALA A 296 -7.60 25.06 3.09
N GLN A 297 -8.26 26.04 2.52
CA GLN A 297 -8.61 25.90 1.10
C GLN A 297 -7.35 25.94 0.23
N SER A 298 -6.37 26.81 0.59
CA SER A 298 -5.13 26.91 -0.21
C SER A 298 -4.26 25.66 -0.06
N LEU A 299 -4.40 24.97 1.13
CA LEU A 299 -3.53 23.79 1.36
C LEU A 299 -4.22 22.52 0.86
N GLY A 300 -5.49 22.67 0.50
CA GLY A 300 -6.30 21.48 0.14
C GLY A 300 -5.81 20.85 -1.16
N GLU A 301 -5.35 21.68 -2.04
CA GLU A 301 -4.81 21.15 -3.30
C GLU A 301 -3.52 21.89 -3.66
N LEU A 302 -2.51 21.08 -3.74
CA LEU A 302 -1.19 21.70 -4.00
C LEU A 302 -0.63 21.16 -5.31
N ASN A 303 -0.39 22.18 -6.17
CA ASN A 303 0.35 21.77 -7.39
C ASN A 303 1.86 21.79 -7.12
N TYR A 304 2.42 20.57 -7.20
CA TYR A 304 3.84 20.53 -6.80
C TYR A 304 4.71 20.36 -8.04
N ASP A 305 5.96 20.85 -7.93
CA ASP A 305 6.98 20.62 -8.96
C ASP A 305 7.74 19.31 -8.71
N GLN A 306 7.89 19.05 -7.38
CA GLN A 306 8.63 17.80 -7.05
C GLN A 306 8.04 17.17 -5.79
N LEU A 307 7.96 15.77 -5.94
CA LEU A 307 7.57 14.99 -4.75
C LEU A 307 8.47 13.76 -4.63
N ASN A 308 9.09 13.71 -3.42
CA ASN A 308 9.94 12.54 -3.11
C ASN A 308 9.52 11.90 -1.78
N VAL A 309 9.46 10.55 -1.89
CA VAL A 309 9.10 9.84 -0.65
C VAL A 309 9.99 8.60 -0.53
N ARG A 310 10.56 8.45 0.66
CA ARG A 310 11.30 7.21 0.96
C ARG A 310 10.70 6.50 2.17
N LEU A 311 10.42 5.21 1.90
CA LEU A 311 9.80 4.39 2.96
C LEU A 311 10.67 3.18 3.27
N VAL A 312 10.61 2.85 4.61
CA VAL A 312 11.38 1.64 5.01
C VAL A 312 10.51 0.84 5.99
N ARG A 313 10.33 -0.39 5.53
CA ARG A 313 9.66 -1.30 6.49
C ARG A 313 10.69 -2.13 7.27
N ALA A 314 10.66 -1.95 8.64
CA ALA A 314 11.72 -2.58 9.47
C ALA A 314 11.24 -3.91 10.04
N GLU A 315 12.03 -4.44 10.98
CA GLU A 315 11.74 -5.78 11.56
C GLU A 315 10.44 -5.77 12.35
N SER A 316 10.14 -4.59 12.89
CA SER A 316 8.86 -4.48 13.63
C SER A 316 7.67 -4.45 12.68
N LEU A 317 7.96 -4.41 11.40
CA LEU A 317 6.95 -4.36 10.32
C LEU A 317 6.26 -2.99 10.30
N ASP A 318 6.77 -2.13 11.13
CA ASP A 318 6.36 -0.73 10.94
C ASP A 318 7.03 -0.14 9.69
N VAL A 319 6.28 0.77 9.13
CA VAL A 319 6.88 1.48 7.98
C VAL A 319 7.30 2.88 8.41
N THR A 320 8.57 3.11 8.13
CA THR A 320 9.05 4.46 8.49
C THR A 320 9.17 5.28 7.19
N LEU A 321 8.49 6.39 7.26
CA LEU A 321 8.73 7.40 6.21
C LEU A 321 9.95 8.26 6.52
N GLU A 322 11.07 7.85 5.96
CA GLU A 322 12.34 8.50 6.33
C GLU A 322 12.46 9.90 5.72
N ASP A 323 11.78 9.95 4.54
CA ASP A 323 11.92 11.27 3.88
C ASP A 323 10.64 11.55 3.07
N PHE A 324 10.17 12.72 3.40
CA PHE A 324 9.06 13.26 2.59
C PHE A 324 9.40 14.69 2.18
N SER A 325 9.33 14.88 0.88
CA SER A 325 9.65 16.24 0.40
C SER A 325 8.71 16.62 -0.74
N LEU A 326 8.11 17.70 -0.48
CA LEU A 326 7.21 18.25 -1.51
C LEU A 326 7.58 19.72 -1.76
N VAL A 327 7.83 19.97 -3.01
CA VAL A 327 8.23 21.35 -3.34
C VAL A 327 7.24 21.89 -4.39
N ALA A 328 6.74 23.04 -4.02
CA ALA A 328 5.83 23.74 -4.94
C ALA A 328 6.20 25.22 -4.99
N PRO A 329 5.63 25.97 -5.98
CA PRO A 329 6.03 27.38 -6.12
C PRO A 329 5.76 28.18 -4.84
N ASP A 330 4.71 27.83 -4.14
CA ASP A 330 4.41 28.72 -2.98
C ASP A 330 4.49 27.95 -1.66
N ILE A 331 4.97 26.61 -1.76
CA ILE A 331 4.97 25.89 -0.46
C ILE A 331 6.00 24.76 -0.55
N ARG A 332 6.58 24.63 0.61
CA ARG A 332 7.47 23.47 0.78
C ARG A 332 7.11 22.68 2.05
N LEU A 333 7.05 21.28 1.76
CA LEU A 333 6.79 20.41 2.91
C LEU A 333 7.91 19.38 3.06
N LEU A 334 8.38 19.34 4.29
CA LEU A 334 9.44 18.35 4.58
C LEU A 334 9.13 17.66 5.91
N GLY A 335 9.48 16.29 5.83
CA GLY A 335 9.25 15.68 7.16
C GLY A 335 9.39 14.16 7.09
N ARG A 336 8.98 13.66 8.20
CA ARG A 336 9.06 12.19 8.38
C ARG A 336 7.79 11.69 9.07
N GLY A 337 7.71 10.29 8.98
CA GLY A 337 6.49 9.74 9.62
C GLY A 337 6.61 8.23 9.80
N THR A 338 5.44 7.74 10.33
CA THR A 338 5.47 6.28 10.59
C THR A 338 4.07 5.71 10.29
N VAL A 339 4.11 4.53 9.74
CA VAL A 339 2.89 3.70 9.66
C VAL A 339 3.04 2.48 10.58
N THR A 340 2.09 2.42 11.57
CA THR A 340 2.23 1.39 12.61
C THR A 340 1.49 0.11 12.17
N HIS A 341 2.24 -0.93 12.34
CA HIS A 341 1.67 -2.23 11.92
C HIS A 341 0.59 -2.70 12.92
N VAL A 342 -0.47 -3.10 12.29
CA VAL A 342 -1.56 -3.73 13.06
C VAL A 342 -1.91 -5.05 12.37
N ALA A 343 -1.90 -6.12 13.24
CA ALA A 343 -2.12 -7.47 12.65
C ALA A 343 -3.48 -7.52 11.91
N ASP A 344 -3.45 -8.10 10.64
CA ASP A 344 -4.66 -8.44 9.86
C ASP A 344 -5.26 -7.18 9.22
N LYS A 345 -4.54 -6.18 9.27
CA LYS A 345 -4.97 -4.97 8.55
C LYS A 345 -4.03 -4.73 7.36
N PRO A 346 -4.66 -4.46 6.22
CA PRO A 346 -3.80 -4.22 5.06
C PRO A 346 -2.91 -2.99 5.25
N LEU A 347 -1.78 -3.04 4.55
CA LEU A 347 -0.73 -2.01 4.72
C LEU A 347 -1.31 -0.60 4.50
N LEU A 348 -2.17 -0.38 3.47
CA LEU A 348 -2.64 0.98 3.14
C LEU A 348 -3.65 1.48 4.18
N GLU A 349 -4.09 0.57 5.00
CA GLU A 349 -5.11 0.98 6.01
C GLU A 349 -4.49 1.05 7.41
N GLN A 350 -3.18 0.93 7.42
CA GLN A 350 -2.51 1.00 8.74
C GLN A 350 -2.45 2.46 9.21
N PRO A 351 -2.43 2.62 10.55
CA PRO A 351 -2.41 3.99 11.10
C PRO A 351 -1.13 4.74 10.69
N LEU A 352 -1.46 6.04 10.30
CA LEU A 352 -0.38 6.92 9.81
C LEU A 352 -0.16 8.06 10.80
N ASN A 353 1.11 8.32 11.03
CA ASN A 353 1.51 9.52 11.79
C ASN A 353 2.63 10.25 11.05
N LEU A 354 2.24 11.40 10.55
CA LEU A 354 3.19 12.16 9.71
C LEU A 354 3.34 13.56 10.29
N ALA A 355 4.57 13.89 10.41
CA ALA A 355 4.87 15.28 10.85
C ALA A 355 5.72 16.00 9.79
N LEU A 356 5.17 17.19 9.42
CA LEU A 356 5.84 17.89 8.31
C LEU A 356 6.14 19.33 8.73
N THR A 357 7.30 19.70 8.23
CA THR A 357 7.58 21.13 8.37
C THR A 357 7.08 21.86 7.11
N LEU A 358 6.49 23.05 7.43
CA LEU A 358 5.86 23.79 6.32
C LEU A 358 6.56 25.15 6.15
N ALA A 359 6.96 25.41 4.93
CA ALA A 359 7.48 26.74 4.58
C ALA A 359 6.75 27.26 3.33
N SER A 360 6.46 28.63 3.45
CA SER A 360 5.60 29.13 2.36
C SER A 360 6.16 30.44 1.81
N ARG A 361 5.66 30.82 0.56
CA ARG A 361 5.94 32.13 -0.07
C ARG A 361 4.66 32.67 -0.70
N GLY A 362 4.73 33.99 -1.00
CA GLY A 362 3.58 34.59 -1.72
C GLY A 362 2.33 34.69 -0.83
N ARG A 363 1.24 34.26 -1.42
CA ARG A 363 -0.06 34.42 -0.74
C ARG A 363 -0.12 33.54 0.53
N LEU A 364 0.48 32.33 0.46
CA LEU A 364 0.42 31.45 1.66
C LEU A 364 1.23 32.04 2.82
N GLU A 365 2.31 32.66 2.45
CA GLU A 365 3.08 33.31 3.54
C GLU A 365 2.28 34.45 4.16
N GLN A 366 1.53 35.20 3.32
CA GLN A 366 0.71 36.31 3.87
C GLN A 366 -0.37 35.78 4.82
N LEU A 367 -0.99 34.61 4.39
CA LEU A 367 -2.04 34.04 5.26
C LEU A 367 -1.45 33.51 6.57
N LEU A 368 -0.30 32.90 6.42
CA LEU A 368 0.33 32.35 7.64
C LEU A 368 0.83 33.49 8.53
N GLY A 369 1.29 34.58 7.95
CA GLY A 369 1.71 35.76 8.73
C GLY A 369 0.53 36.35 9.52
N LYS A 370 -0.63 36.43 8.82
CA LYS A 370 -1.81 36.98 9.52
C LYS A 370 -2.23 36.11 10.71
N LEU A 371 -1.81 34.85 10.55
CA LEU A 371 -2.16 33.95 11.66
C LEU A 371 -0.99 33.84 12.65
N ARG A 372 0.07 34.62 12.43
CA ARG A 372 1.28 34.65 13.28
C ARG A 372 1.88 33.25 13.41
N LEU A 373 1.91 32.56 12.29
CA LEU A 373 2.42 31.18 12.31
C LEU A 373 3.80 31.13 11.66
N THR A 374 4.33 32.34 11.35
CA THR A 374 5.67 32.33 10.74
C THR A 374 6.70 32.70 11.82
N ASP A 375 7.93 32.15 11.68
CA ASP A 375 8.94 32.38 12.75
C ASP A 375 9.90 33.47 12.31
N GLY A 376 9.61 34.14 11.16
CA GLY A 376 10.39 35.32 10.73
C GLY A 376 11.64 34.92 9.95
N SER A 377 11.93 33.59 9.84
CA SER A 377 13.13 33.16 9.09
C SER A 377 12.69 32.55 7.75
N ARG A 378 13.64 32.57 6.80
CA ARG A 378 13.38 31.97 5.47
C ARG A 378 14.41 30.88 5.16
N ASP A 379 14.00 29.98 4.36
CA ASP A 379 14.96 28.91 4.05
C ASP A 379 15.77 29.29 2.80
N GLU A 380 16.64 28.43 2.38
CA GLU A 380 17.62 28.75 1.30
C GLU A 380 16.91 29.06 -0.03
N LEU A 381 15.71 28.62 -0.07
CA LEU A 381 14.98 28.84 -1.35
C LEU A 381 14.00 30.00 -1.21
N GLY A 382 14.11 30.74 -0.07
CA GLY A 382 13.33 31.99 0.12
C GLY A 382 11.93 31.72 0.69
N TYR A 383 11.64 30.44 1.22
CA TYR A 383 10.34 30.17 1.87
C TYR A 383 10.36 30.58 3.33
N ALA A 384 9.27 31.25 3.68
CA ALA A 384 9.15 31.58 5.12
C ALA A 384 8.78 30.35 5.96
N ARG A 385 9.51 30.19 7.10
CA ARG A 385 9.30 28.98 7.92
C ARG A 385 8.18 29.22 8.93
N THR A 386 7.52 28.08 9.22
CA THR A 386 6.40 28.20 10.18
C THR A 386 6.87 27.67 11.55
N THR A 387 6.15 28.04 12.61
CA THR A 387 6.57 27.72 13.99
C THR A 387 5.94 26.38 14.42
N GLN A 388 4.91 25.97 13.58
CA GLN A 388 4.24 24.73 14.03
C GLN A 388 4.31 23.68 12.91
N PRO A 389 4.55 22.42 13.38
CA PRO A 389 4.57 21.36 12.37
C PRO A 389 3.15 20.98 11.93
N VAL A 390 3.12 20.51 10.67
CA VAL A 390 1.84 19.93 10.19
C VAL A 390 1.78 18.44 10.54
N VAL A 391 0.74 18.14 11.36
CA VAL A 391 0.59 16.71 11.74
C VAL A 391 -0.58 16.10 10.95
N ILE A 392 -0.15 14.96 10.32
CA ILE A 392 -1.19 14.23 9.54
C ILE A 392 -1.33 12.81 10.09
N GLY A 393 -2.60 12.47 10.52
CA GLY A 393 -2.92 11.10 10.95
C GLY A 393 -3.75 10.35 9.89
N GLY A 394 -4.52 9.34 10.34
CA GLY A 394 -5.36 8.53 9.42
C GLY A 394 -4.58 7.34 8.86
N THR A 395 -4.79 7.13 7.54
CA THR A 395 -4.07 6.01 6.86
C THR A 395 -3.42 6.53 5.58
N LEU A 396 -2.56 5.70 4.92
CA LEU A 396 -1.89 6.13 3.67
C LEU A 396 -2.91 6.43 2.57
N VAL A 397 -4.06 5.73 2.66
CA VAL A 397 -5.06 5.97 1.58
C VAL A 397 -5.97 7.12 1.99
N LYS A 398 -6.04 7.35 3.32
CA LYS A 398 -6.95 8.43 3.77
C LYS A 398 -6.23 9.29 4.83
N PRO A 399 -5.31 10.11 4.32
CA PRO A 399 -4.66 10.97 5.30
C PRO A 399 -5.64 11.99 5.91
N ASP A 400 -5.31 12.29 7.22
CA ASP A 400 -6.28 13.15 7.94
C ASP A 400 -5.52 14.27 8.66
N PRO A 401 -5.72 15.48 8.14
CA PRO A 401 -5.00 16.62 8.75
C PRO A 401 -5.85 17.35 9.77
N THR A 402 -6.90 16.81 10.20
CA THR A 402 -7.86 17.49 11.09
C THR A 402 -7.18 18.00 12.36
N ALA A 403 -6.30 17.21 12.90
CA ALA A 403 -5.64 17.65 14.15
C ALA A 403 -4.84 18.94 13.93
N TYR A 404 -4.24 19.01 12.80
CA TYR A 404 -3.47 20.25 12.51
C TYR A 404 -4.38 21.47 12.47
N PHE A 405 -5.49 21.40 11.76
CA PHE A 405 -6.35 22.59 11.61
C PHE A 405 -7.09 22.89 12.93
N THR A 406 -7.38 21.85 13.72
CA THR A 406 -8.00 22.09 15.05
C THR A 406 -7.03 22.83 15.97
N ARG A 407 -5.79 22.49 15.88
CA ARG A 407 -4.80 23.16 16.75
C ARG A 407 -4.63 24.63 16.32
N LEU A 408 -4.66 24.78 15.00
CA LEU A 408 -4.54 26.18 14.54
C LEU A 408 -5.74 27.01 15.00
N ALA A 409 -6.89 26.43 14.93
CA ALA A 409 -8.09 27.17 15.35
C ALA A 409 -8.10 27.44 16.86
N THR A 410 -7.67 26.45 17.65
CA THR A 410 -7.68 26.61 19.12
C THR A 410 -6.62 27.64 19.53
N ALA A 411 -5.38 27.60 18.90
CA ALA A 411 -4.31 28.56 19.26
C ALA A 411 -4.76 29.99 18.96
N ARG A 412 -5.54 30.16 17.96
CA ARG A 412 -5.98 31.54 17.64
C ARG A 412 -7.09 32.00 18.59
N LEU A 413 -7.95 31.09 18.88
CA LEU A 413 -8.97 31.48 19.87
C LEU A 413 -8.31 31.87 21.21
N GLY A 414 -7.31 31.12 21.61
CA GLY A 414 -6.60 31.45 22.86
C GLY A 414 -5.93 32.83 22.77
N ASP A 415 -5.28 33.22 21.59
CA ASP A 415 -4.64 34.55 21.43
C ASP A 415 -5.68 35.67 21.50
N LEU A 416 -6.85 35.36 21.02
CA LEU A 416 -7.88 36.42 21.00
C LEU A 416 -8.47 36.63 22.39
N LEU A 417 -8.42 35.58 23.21
CA LEU A 417 -9.04 35.71 24.56
C LEU A 417 -8.00 36.14 25.58
N ALA A 418 -6.70 36.32 25.16
CA ALA A 418 -5.67 36.72 26.13
C ALA A 418 -5.76 38.24 26.39
N PRO A 419 -5.85 38.73 27.75
CA PRO A 419 -5.95 40.16 28.08
C PRO A 419 -4.80 40.97 27.44
N GLU A 420 -5.20 41.91 26.55
CA GLU A 420 -4.24 42.82 25.86
C GLU A 420 -3.26 43.45 26.85
N ASN A 421 -2.08 42.93 27.12
CA ASN A 421 -1.10 43.77 27.84
C ASN A 421 -0.80 45.05 27.05
#